data_AF-A0A539EFP7-F1
#
_entry.id   AF-A0A539EFP7-F1
#
_cell.length_a   1.000
_cell.length_b   1.000
_cell.length_c   1.000
_cell.angle_alpha   90.00
_cell.angle_beta   90.00
_cell.angle_gamma   90.00
#
_symmetry.space_group_name_H-M   'P 1'
#
loop_
_entity.id
_entity.type
_entity.pdbx_description
1 polymer ?
#
loop_
_entity_poly.entity_id
_entity_poly.type
_entity_poly.pdbx_seq_one_letter_code
_entity_poly.pdbx_strand_id
1 'polypeptide(L)'
;AKAEFPTEATVAIPERTLRRRLADAAHYFKITGSSMWWYTFPRLVERWDEVARGLEGGHPRAVRRIMGFFIAHRVLGSTGSYAPMGFRVAANRTVILDAWRIYIRYFRGDAGSAEAFARLVARATVYNPNRRSTQFRKVIFHALREAAVMSPDKVPAYFDSLLTEDKSAALAAYQAERQAAVLQLFDDAVKKVILELNAGLPQGKRVVGAVLLGSFANGAAGPGSDLDVQALSEDGGTAYNAEFLSRLKKLWKTSGDPTHPVSGFEYALPLSQPLLQKIHREAYLVLSPYPEVVAAMSTAPEDLARHGTARTKGGLAFVLFYSAVLFGVLSAYEAWRLVKKIFGR
;
A
#
# COMPACT_ATOMS: atom_id res chain seq x y z
N ALA A 1 37.83 -14.98 3.77
CA ALA A 1 38.00 -14.05 2.64
C ALA A 1 36.74 -13.21 2.50
N LYS A 2 36.82 -11.88 2.64
CA LYS A 2 35.72 -10.99 2.20
C LYS A 2 35.76 -11.04 0.68
N ALA A 3 34.68 -11.49 0.04
CA ALA A 3 34.57 -11.39 -1.40
C ALA A 3 34.58 -9.90 -1.77
N GLU A 4 35.66 -9.44 -2.39
CA GLU A 4 35.70 -8.14 -3.04
C GLU A 4 34.80 -8.23 -4.27
N PHE A 5 33.57 -7.73 -4.14
CA PHE A 5 32.66 -7.62 -5.27
C PHE A 5 33.18 -6.52 -6.20
N PRO A 6 33.30 -6.78 -7.51
CA PRO A 6 33.83 -5.80 -8.46
C PRO A 6 32.93 -4.55 -8.45
N THR A 7 33.51 -3.45 -7.99
CA THR A 7 32.85 -2.15 -7.78
C THR A 7 32.80 -1.30 -9.06
N GLU A 8 33.28 -1.84 -10.19
CA GLU A 8 33.61 -1.02 -11.37
C GLU A 8 32.51 -0.89 -12.43
N ALA A 9 31.45 -1.70 -12.38
CA ALA A 9 30.42 -1.66 -13.42
C ALA A 9 29.36 -0.57 -13.12
N THR A 10 29.71 0.69 -13.41
CA THR A 10 28.79 1.83 -13.36
C THR A 10 27.46 1.54 -14.07
N VAL A 11 26.38 2.07 -13.52
CA VAL A 11 25.03 1.97 -14.07
C VAL A 11 24.70 3.25 -14.82
N ALA A 12 24.56 3.14 -16.15
CA ALA A 12 24.17 4.28 -16.96
C ALA A 12 22.72 4.69 -16.66
N ILE A 13 22.52 5.93 -16.19
CA ILE A 13 21.19 6.50 -16.00
C ILE A 13 20.64 6.95 -17.36
N PRO A 14 19.51 6.38 -17.85
CA PRO A 14 19.00 6.71 -19.18
C PRO A 14 18.58 8.17 -19.31
N GLU A 15 18.94 8.80 -20.44
CA GLU A 15 18.51 10.16 -20.76
C GLU A 15 16.98 10.26 -20.99
N ARG A 16 16.42 11.44 -20.67
CA ARG A 16 15.00 11.73 -20.81
C ARG A 16 14.62 12.08 -22.27
N THR A 17 14.60 11.08 -23.14
CA THR A 17 14.16 11.22 -24.54
C THR A 17 12.63 11.08 -24.70
N LEU A 18 12.08 11.53 -25.84
CA LEU A 18 10.66 11.34 -26.16
C LEU A 18 10.26 9.85 -26.20
N ARG A 19 11.10 9.01 -26.81
CA ARG A 19 10.91 7.56 -26.87
C ARG A 19 10.80 6.96 -25.46
N ARG A 20 11.63 7.42 -24.52
CA ARG A 20 11.59 6.97 -23.13
C ARG A 20 10.31 7.42 -22.42
N ARG A 21 9.87 8.66 -22.62
CA ARG A 21 8.59 9.14 -22.07
C ARG A 21 7.40 8.30 -22.55
N LEU A 22 7.39 7.90 -23.82
CA LEU A 22 6.37 7.00 -24.37
C LEU A 22 6.45 5.60 -23.75
N ALA A 23 7.67 5.06 -23.59
CA ALA A 23 7.86 3.78 -22.91
C ALA A 23 7.41 3.81 -21.44
N ASP A 24 7.72 4.89 -20.71
CA ASP A 24 7.26 5.09 -19.33
C ASP A 24 5.72 5.22 -19.25
N ALA A 25 5.10 5.90 -20.23
CA ALA A 25 3.65 5.97 -20.32
C ALA A 25 3.04 4.59 -20.55
N ALA A 26 3.56 3.81 -21.50
CA ALA A 26 3.12 2.44 -21.74
C ALA A 26 3.28 1.54 -20.50
N HIS A 27 4.42 1.65 -19.82
CA HIS A 27 4.69 0.91 -18.57
C HIS A 27 3.71 1.31 -17.46
N TYR A 28 3.46 2.61 -17.28
CA TYR A 28 2.47 3.13 -16.35
C TYR A 28 1.07 2.58 -16.64
N PHE A 29 0.63 2.58 -17.91
CA PHE A 29 -0.68 2.05 -18.29
C PHE A 29 -0.78 0.55 -18.10
N LYS A 30 0.29 -0.21 -18.37
CA LYS A 30 0.35 -1.65 -18.12
C LYS A 30 0.16 -1.97 -16.64
N ILE A 31 0.92 -1.31 -15.75
CA ILE A 31 0.77 -1.51 -14.31
C ILE A 31 -0.61 -1.06 -13.86
N THR A 32 -1.06 0.12 -14.29
CA THR A 32 -2.38 0.65 -13.92
C THR A 32 -3.50 -0.28 -14.34
N GLY A 33 -3.47 -0.82 -15.56
CA GLY A 33 -4.44 -1.78 -16.05
C GLY A 33 -4.46 -3.07 -15.23
N SER A 34 -3.28 -3.65 -14.95
CA SER A 34 -3.18 -4.85 -14.13
C SER A 34 -3.70 -4.64 -12.71
N SER A 35 -3.30 -3.55 -12.06
CA SER A 35 -3.78 -3.22 -10.72
C SER A 35 -5.27 -2.90 -10.72
N MET A 36 -5.78 -2.19 -11.73
CA MET A 36 -7.22 -1.96 -11.89
C MET A 36 -7.99 -3.26 -12.00
N TRP A 37 -7.53 -4.20 -12.81
CA TRP A 37 -8.11 -5.53 -12.91
C TRP A 37 -8.12 -6.23 -11.55
N TRP A 38 -6.95 -6.34 -10.90
CA TRP A 38 -6.80 -7.00 -9.60
C TRP A 38 -7.74 -6.43 -8.53
N TYR A 39 -7.80 -5.10 -8.39
CA TYR A 39 -8.62 -4.43 -7.40
C TYR A 39 -10.12 -4.42 -7.72
N THR A 40 -10.49 -4.60 -8.99
CA THR A 40 -11.90 -4.60 -9.44
C THR A 40 -12.49 -6.01 -9.42
N PHE A 41 -11.69 -7.05 -9.63
CA PHE A 41 -12.18 -8.43 -9.74
C PHE A 41 -11.69 -9.34 -8.60
N PRO A 42 -10.52 -10.00 -8.69
CA PRO A 42 -10.14 -11.04 -7.74
C PRO A 42 -10.08 -10.52 -6.30
N ARG A 43 -9.47 -9.36 -6.06
CA ARG A 43 -9.37 -8.77 -4.72
C ARG A 43 -10.68 -8.17 -4.21
N LEU A 44 -11.63 -7.88 -5.09
CA LEU A 44 -12.95 -7.42 -4.70
C LEU A 44 -13.77 -8.60 -4.18
N VAL A 45 -13.79 -9.69 -4.95
CA VAL A 45 -14.47 -10.95 -4.64
C VAL A 45 -13.92 -11.59 -3.36
N GLU A 46 -12.60 -11.78 -3.28
CA GLU A 46 -11.95 -12.38 -2.11
C GLU A 46 -12.32 -11.66 -0.80
N ARG A 47 -12.22 -10.31 -0.80
CA ARG A 47 -12.57 -9.49 0.37
C ARG A 47 -14.06 -9.48 0.66
N TRP A 48 -14.88 -9.61 -0.37
CA TRP A 48 -16.32 -9.74 -0.19
C TRP A 48 -16.69 -11.09 0.42
N ASP A 49 -16.02 -12.19 0.04
CA ASP A 49 -16.21 -13.50 0.66
C ASP A 49 -15.79 -13.53 2.14
N GLU A 50 -14.70 -12.85 2.51
CA GLU A 50 -14.34 -12.63 3.92
C GLU A 50 -15.46 -11.95 4.69
N VAL A 51 -16.01 -10.86 4.15
CA VAL A 51 -17.16 -10.17 4.74
C VAL A 51 -18.34 -11.13 4.82
N ALA A 52 -18.72 -11.76 3.71
CA ALA A 52 -19.87 -12.64 3.60
C ALA A 52 -19.83 -13.82 4.59
N ARG A 53 -18.67 -14.46 4.78
CA ARG A 53 -18.48 -15.49 5.81
C ARG A 53 -18.72 -14.95 7.21
N GLY A 54 -18.22 -13.75 7.51
CA GLY A 54 -18.50 -13.06 8.77
C GLY A 54 -19.99 -12.74 8.99
N LEU A 55 -20.81 -12.73 7.92
CA LEU A 55 -22.25 -12.50 7.99
C LEU A 55 -23.08 -13.75 8.28
N GLU A 56 -22.53 -14.95 8.08
CA GLU A 56 -23.28 -16.22 8.18
C GLU A 56 -23.76 -16.52 9.61
N GLY A 57 -23.16 -15.89 10.64
CA GLY A 57 -23.54 -16.05 12.05
C GLY A 57 -24.84 -15.34 12.47
N GLY A 58 -25.52 -14.59 11.57
CA GLY A 58 -26.83 -14.00 11.85
C GLY A 58 -26.87 -12.88 12.91
N HIS A 59 -25.72 -12.43 13.42
CA HIS A 59 -25.65 -11.42 14.47
C HIS A 59 -26.11 -10.03 13.98
N PRO A 60 -26.65 -9.19 14.89
CA PRO A 60 -26.88 -7.77 14.61
C PRO A 60 -25.58 -7.09 14.17
N ARG A 61 -25.69 -6.19 13.19
CA ARG A 61 -24.56 -5.48 12.58
C ARG A 61 -24.67 -3.98 12.75
N ALA A 62 -23.53 -3.32 12.92
CA ALA A 62 -23.42 -1.88 13.02
C ALA A 62 -23.90 -1.16 11.74
N VAL A 63 -23.75 -1.77 10.57
CA VAL A 63 -24.22 -1.20 9.29
C VAL A 63 -25.47 -1.88 8.75
N ARG A 64 -26.40 -1.09 8.17
CA ARG A 64 -27.64 -1.63 7.57
C ARG A 64 -27.44 -2.20 6.17
N ARG A 65 -26.56 -1.60 5.37
CA ARG A 65 -26.32 -1.93 3.96
C ARG A 65 -24.86 -2.31 3.74
N ILE A 66 -24.48 -3.52 4.14
CA ILE A 66 -23.07 -3.97 4.15
C ILE A 66 -22.39 -3.92 2.78
N MET A 67 -23.07 -4.33 1.69
CA MET A 67 -22.51 -4.25 0.34
C MET A 67 -22.27 -2.79 -0.07
N GLY A 68 -23.24 -1.91 0.21
CA GLY A 68 -23.11 -0.47 -0.03
C GLY A 68 -21.98 0.15 0.78
N PHE A 69 -21.82 -0.24 2.05
CA PHE A 69 -20.71 0.20 2.89
C PHE A 69 -19.38 -0.29 2.32
N PHE A 70 -19.27 -1.57 1.96
CA PHE A 70 -18.05 -2.17 1.45
C PHE A 70 -17.57 -1.49 0.17
N ILE A 71 -18.48 -1.20 -0.77
CA ILE A 71 -18.15 -0.46 -1.99
C ILE A 71 -17.71 0.97 -1.67
N ALA A 72 -18.47 1.70 -0.84
CA ALA A 72 -18.13 3.07 -0.48
C ALA A 72 -16.78 3.14 0.25
N HIS A 73 -16.53 2.22 1.18
CA HIS A 73 -15.26 2.03 1.87
C HIS A 73 -14.13 1.73 0.89
N ARG A 74 -14.36 0.85 -0.09
CA ARG A 74 -13.33 0.52 -1.08
C ARG A 74 -12.98 1.74 -1.93
N VAL A 75 -13.97 2.41 -2.50
CA VAL A 75 -13.75 3.57 -3.40
C VAL A 75 -13.15 4.78 -2.67
N LEU A 76 -13.68 5.12 -1.49
CA LEU A 76 -13.26 6.30 -0.73
C LEU A 76 -12.15 6.03 0.29
N GLY A 77 -11.88 4.77 0.61
CA GLY A 77 -10.89 4.35 1.62
C GLY A 77 -9.70 3.61 1.06
N SER A 78 -9.91 2.72 0.09
CA SER A 78 -8.87 1.80 -0.38
C SER A 78 -8.31 2.17 -1.74
N THR A 79 -9.16 2.55 -2.70
CA THR A 79 -8.77 2.62 -4.13
C THR A 79 -8.55 4.03 -4.67
N GLY A 80 -8.84 5.07 -3.88
CA GLY A 80 -9.14 6.40 -4.40
C GLY A 80 -8.23 6.91 -5.53
N SER A 81 -8.84 7.45 -6.60
CA SER A 81 -8.25 8.15 -7.75
C SER A 81 -6.79 7.82 -8.07
N TYR A 82 -6.59 6.56 -8.50
CA TYR A 82 -5.46 5.97 -9.23
C TYR A 82 -4.07 6.54 -8.96
N ALA A 83 -3.37 5.90 -8.01
CA ALA A 83 -2.03 5.40 -8.31
C ALA A 83 -2.18 3.91 -8.69
N PRO A 84 -1.45 3.39 -9.70
CA PRO A 84 -1.42 1.96 -10.00
C PRO A 84 -1.15 1.10 -8.74
N MET A 85 -0.35 1.61 -7.80
CA MET A 85 -0.06 0.92 -6.55
C MET A 85 -0.34 1.85 -5.36
N GLY A 86 -1.10 1.36 -4.39
CA GLY A 86 -1.29 2.03 -3.10
C GLY A 86 -2.60 2.83 -2.94
N PHE A 87 -2.75 3.36 -1.73
CA PHE A 87 -3.90 4.17 -1.32
C PHE A 87 -3.78 5.57 -1.94
N ARG A 88 -4.92 6.21 -2.28
CA ARG A 88 -4.97 7.66 -2.56
C ARG A 88 -4.16 8.44 -1.53
N VAL A 89 -3.21 9.25 -2.01
CA VAL A 89 -2.58 10.31 -1.23
C VAL A 89 -3.57 11.49 -1.21
N ALA A 90 -4.26 11.67 -0.08
CA ALA A 90 -5.29 12.69 0.09
C ALA A 90 -5.05 13.40 1.42
N ALA A 91 -5.02 14.73 1.46
CA ALA A 91 -4.80 15.46 2.71
C ALA A 91 -5.68 14.93 3.87
N ASN A 92 -5.16 14.93 5.11
CA ASN A 92 -5.85 14.37 6.29
C ASN A 92 -7.30 14.89 6.41
N ARG A 93 -7.54 16.17 6.13
CA ARG A 93 -8.90 16.75 6.07
C ARG A 93 -9.85 15.99 5.13
N THR A 94 -9.39 15.61 3.95
CA THR A 94 -10.20 14.83 3.00
C THR A 94 -10.48 13.43 3.54
N VAL A 95 -9.49 12.79 4.17
CA VAL A 95 -9.66 11.48 4.82
C VAL A 95 -10.73 11.55 5.91
N ILE A 96 -10.68 12.58 6.78
CA ILE A 96 -11.68 12.82 7.83
C ILE A 96 -13.08 12.98 7.21
N LEU A 97 -13.21 13.85 6.20
CA LEU A 97 -14.51 14.11 5.56
C LEU A 97 -15.08 12.86 4.89
N ASP A 98 -14.27 12.09 4.18
CA ASP A 98 -14.72 10.88 3.51
C ASP A 98 -15.06 9.77 4.51
N ALA A 99 -14.32 9.66 5.62
CA ALA A 99 -14.62 8.72 6.69
C ALA A 99 -15.94 9.04 7.41
N TRP A 100 -16.18 10.32 7.76
CA TRP A 100 -17.44 10.75 8.35
C TRP A 100 -18.63 10.55 7.41
N ARG A 101 -18.46 10.81 6.10
CA ARG A 101 -19.51 10.54 5.11
C ARG A 101 -19.91 9.06 5.08
N ILE A 102 -18.94 8.15 5.16
CA ILE A 102 -19.24 6.72 5.24
C ILE A 102 -19.91 6.39 6.55
N TYR A 103 -19.36 6.88 7.67
CA TYR A 103 -19.90 6.62 8.99
C TYR A 103 -21.38 7.01 9.07
N ILE A 104 -21.70 8.28 8.80
CA ILE A 104 -23.07 8.83 8.84
C ILE A 104 -24.02 8.08 7.90
N ARG A 105 -23.55 7.69 6.72
CA ARG A 105 -24.40 7.05 5.71
C ARG A 105 -24.75 5.60 6.06
N TYR A 106 -23.87 4.87 6.73
CA TYR A 106 -23.99 3.41 6.85
C TYR A 106 -24.16 2.88 8.28
N PHE A 107 -23.58 3.54 9.28
CA PHE A 107 -23.69 3.13 10.67
C PHE A 107 -25.07 3.50 11.23
N ARG A 108 -25.63 2.63 12.08
CA ARG A 108 -26.86 2.93 12.83
C ARG A 108 -26.55 4.11 13.76
N GLY A 109 -27.37 5.17 13.71
CA GLY A 109 -27.15 6.45 14.38
C GLY A 109 -27.30 6.41 15.89
N ASP A 110 -26.50 5.57 16.56
CA ASP A 110 -26.32 5.59 18.00
C ASP A 110 -25.34 6.71 18.38
N ALA A 111 -25.77 7.58 19.30
CA ALA A 111 -25.00 8.75 19.73
C ALA A 111 -23.65 8.34 20.33
N GLY A 112 -23.60 7.26 21.12
CA GLY A 112 -22.37 6.78 21.77
C GLY A 112 -21.30 6.32 20.77
N SER A 113 -21.71 5.72 19.65
CA SER A 113 -20.80 5.28 18.58
C SER A 113 -20.22 6.46 17.79
N ALA A 114 -21.01 7.52 17.57
CA ALA A 114 -20.55 8.71 16.86
C ALA A 114 -19.49 9.48 17.67
N GLU A 115 -19.70 9.61 18.99
CA GLU A 115 -18.72 10.22 19.88
C GLU A 115 -17.43 9.40 19.97
N ALA A 116 -17.54 8.07 20.10
CA ALA A 116 -16.36 7.19 20.11
C ALA A 116 -15.56 7.27 18.79
N PHE A 117 -16.26 7.35 17.65
CA PHE A 117 -15.61 7.58 16.36
C PHE A 117 -14.92 8.95 16.30
N ALA A 118 -15.54 10.01 16.83
CA ALA A 118 -14.91 11.32 16.92
C ALA A 118 -13.63 11.30 17.77
N ARG A 119 -13.66 10.61 18.92
CA ARG A 119 -12.49 10.43 19.77
C ARG A 119 -11.38 9.65 19.05
N LEU A 120 -11.71 8.61 18.29
CA LEU A 120 -10.73 7.90 17.44
C LEU A 120 -10.09 8.84 16.41
N VAL A 121 -10.89 9.66 15.71
CA VAL A 121 -10.36 10.63 14.74
C VAL A 121 -9.44 11.66 15.40
N ALA A 122 -9.79 12.12 16.61
CA ALA A 122 -8.94 13.01 17.40
C ALA A 122 -7.61 12.34 17.78
N ARG A 123 -7.64 11.12 18.33
CA ARG A 123 -6.43 10.33 18.64
C ARG A 123 -5.58 10.09 17.39
N ALA A 124 -6.20 9.73 16.26
CA ALA A 124 -5.51 9.53 15.00
C ALA A 124 -4.82 10.81 14.50
N THR A 125 -5.39 11.98 14.77
CA THR A 125 -4.81 13.27 14.39
C THR A 125 -3.59 13.61 15.26
N VAL A 126 -3.69 13.38 16.57
CA VAL A 126 -2.58 13.55 17.52
C VAL A 126 -1.44 12.57 17.25
N TYR A 127 -1.76 11.34 16.88
CA TYR A 127 -0.79 10.30 16.53
C TYR A 127 -0.12 10.51 15.18
N ASN A 128 -0.72 11.35 14.34
CA ASN A 128 -0.28 11.61 12.99
C ASN A 128 -0.14 13.11 12.69
N PRO A 129 0.60 13.88 13.50
CA PRO A 129 0.74 15.32 13.28
C PRO A 129 1.62 15.60 12.06
N ASN A 130 2.58 14.70 11.78
CA ASN A 130 3.60 14.84 10.73
C ASN A 130 3.70 13.63 9.78
N ARG A 131 2.88 12.58 9.93
CA ARG A 131 2.95 11.39 9.06
C ARG A 131 1.96 11.52 7.89
N ARG A 132 2.17 10.69 6.88
CA ARG A 132 1.47 10.82 5.60
C ARG A 132 0.02 10.40 5.68
N SER A 133 -0.78 10.95 4.77
CA SER A 133 -2.22 10.73 4.68
C SER A 133 -2.66 9.28 4.62
N THR A 134 -1.82 8.40 4.10
CA THR A 134 -2.14 7.00 3.86
C THR A 134 -2.11 6.19 5.16
N GLN A 135 -1.23 6.53 6.10
CA GLN A 135 -1.24 5.94 7.44
C GLN A 135 -2.45 6.43 8.24
N PHE A 136 -2.74 7.74 8.16
CA PHE A 136 -3.94 8.33 8.76
C PHE A 136 -5.22 7.63 8.24
N ARG A 137 -5.28 7.42 6.93
CA ARG A 137 -6.38 6.72 6.27
C ARG A 137 -6.48 5.26 6.65
N LYS A 138 -5.35 4.53 6.68
CA LYS A 138 -5.31 3.12 7.08
C LYS A 138 -5.93 2.92 8.45
N VAL A 139 -5.55 3.71 9.45
CA VAL A 139 -6.11 3.65 10.81
C VAL A 139 -7.64 3.82 10.77
N ILE A 140 -8.12 4.91 10.18
CA ILE A 140 -9.55 5.27 10.26
C ILE A 140 -10.40 4.30 9.44
N PHE A 141 -9.99 4.00 8.20
CA PHE A 141 -10.78 3.13 7.33
C PHE A 141 -10.67 1.67 7.75
N HIS A 142 -9.55 1.20 8.28
CA HIS A 142 -9.48 -0.15 8.86
C HIS A 142 -10.45 -0.28 10.04
N ALA A 143 -10.46 0.70 10.96
CA ALA A 143 -11.40 0.72 12.07
C ALA A 143 -12.86 0.69 11.60
N LEU A 144 -13.22 1.50 10.60
CA LEU A 144 -14.57 1.47 10.01
C LEU A 144 -14.93 0.10 9.42
N ARG A 145 -13.97 -0.56 8.74
CA ARG A 145 -14.20 -1.89 8.14
C ARG A 145 -14.49 -2.94 9.20
N GLU A 146 -13.66 -3.01 10.23
CA GLU A 146 -13.82 -3.97 11.33
C GLU A 146 -15.13 -3.71 12.08
N ALA A 147 -15.42 -2.45 12.43
CA ALA A 147 -16.63 -2.07 13.13
C ALA A 147 -17.91 -2.40 12.34
N ALA A 148 -17.87 -2.39 11.00
CA ALA A 148 -19.07 -2.59 10.18
C ALA A 148 -19.72 -3.97 10.36
N VAL A 149 -18.93 -5.00 10.68
CA VAL A 149 -19.41 -6.37 10.88
C VAL A 149 -19.67 -6.70 12.37
N MET A 150 -19.34 -5.79 13.29
CA MET A 150 -19.57 -5.98 14.72
C MET A 150 -21.03 -5.70 15.10
N SER A 151 -21.42 -6.20 16.28
CA SER A 151 -22.66 -5.82 16.94
C SER A 151 -22.63 -4.32 17.31
N PRO A 152 -23.72 -3.56 17.12
CA PRO A 152 -23.72 -2.11 17.34
C PRO A 152 -23.21 -1.67 18.71
N ASP A 153 -23.57 -2.41 19.75
CA ASP A 153 -23.18 -2.21 21.15
C ASP A 153 -21.66 -2.34 21.40
N LYS A 154 -20.94 -3.07 20.55
CA LYS A 154 -19.48 -3.28 20.67
C LYS A 154 -18.66 -2.19 19.97
N VAL A 155 -19.28 -1.44 19.06
CA VAL A 155 -18.56 -0.45 18.25
C VAL A 155 -17.94 0.68 19.07
N PRO A 156 -18.62 1.28 20.06
CA PRO A 156 -18.02 2.36 20.86
C PRO A 156 -16.75 1.91 21.58
N ALA A 157 -16.83 0.80 22.32
CA ALA A 157 -15.70 0.23 23.06
C ALA A 157 -14.54 -0.17 22.11
N TYR A 158 -14.86 -0.71 20.92
CA TYR A 158 -13.86 -1.00 19.91
C TYR A 158 -13.12 0.26 19.47
N PHE A 159 -13.82 1.33 19.08
CA PHE A 159 -13.17 2.58 18.68
C PHE A 159 -12.32 3.20 19.80
N ASP A 160 -12.79 3.15 21.04
CA ASP A 160 -12.03 3.65 22.20
C ASP A 160 -10.79 2.81 22.54
N SER A 161 -10.75 1.53 22.18
CA SER A 161 -9.57 0.66 22.35
C SER A 161 -8.45 0.89 21.33
N LEU A 162 -8.72 1.67 20.28
CA LEU A 162 -7.76 1.95 19.21
C LEU A 162 -6.94 3.21 19.48
N LEU A 163 -5.65 3.13 19.16
CA LEU A 163 -4.66 4.20 19.34
C LEU A 163 -4.59 4.74 20.77
N THR A 164 -4.57 3.84 21.76
CA THR A 164 -4.31 4.22 23.16
C THR A 164 -2.92 4.85 23.32
N GLU A 165 -2.71 5.60 24.41
CA GLU A 165 -1.43 6.25 24.71
C GLU A 165 -0.29 5.22 24.77
N ASP A 166 -0.50 4.08 25.43
CA ASP A 166 0.49 3.00 25.51
C ASP A 166 0.92 2.47 24.13
N LYS A 167 -0.05 2.22 23.24
CA LYS A 167 0.24 1.78 21.86
C LYS A 167 1.00 2.85 21.09
N SER A 168 0.75 4.11 21.41
CA SER A 168 1.41 5.24 20.76
C SER A 168 2.85 5.40 21.23
N ALA A 169 3.07 5.28 22.54
CA ALA A 169 4.38 5.28 23.16
C ALA A 169 5.24 4.10 22.68
N ALA A 170 4.68 2.90 22.64
CA ALA A 170 5.38 1.70 22.13
C ALA A 170 5.82 1.86 20.66
N LEU A 171 4.97 2.45 19.81
CA LEU A 171 5.38 2.74 18.43
C LEU A 171 6.50 3.79 18.39
N ALA A 172 6.38 4.88 19.15
CA ALA A 172 7.39 5.93 19.17
C ALA A 172 8.75 5.41 19.64
N ALA A 173 8.78 4.58 20.69
CA ALA A 173 9.97 3.91 21.17
C ALA A 173 10.59 3.01 20.09
N TYR A 174 9.78 2.16 19.44
CA TYR A 174 10.27 1.31 18.34
C TYR A 174 10.90 2.14 17.20
N GLN A 175 10.26 3.25 16.82
CA GLN A 175 10.75 4.13 15.76
C GLN A 175 12.08 4.79 16.13
N ALA A 176 12.23 5.23 17.38
CA ALA A 176 13.45 5.85 17.87
C ALA A 176 14.61 4.85 18.02
N GLU A 177 14.33 3.64 18.49
CA GLU A 177 15.36 2.71 18.95
C GLU A 177 15.70 1.61 17.94
N ARG A 178 14.74 1.17 17.12
CA ARG A 178 14.85 -0.07 16.33
C ARG A 178 14.74 0.14 14.83
N GLN A 179 13.90 1.09 14.38
CA GLN A 179 13.60 1.23 12.95
C GLN A 179 14.86 1.46 12.10
N ALA A 180 15.77 2.33 12.53
CA ALA A 180 17.00 2.63 11.79
C ALA A 180 17.91 1.40 11.65
N ALA A 181 18.06 0.61 12.71
CA ALA A 181 18.88 -0.60 12.71
C ALA A 181 18.31 -1.68 11.76
N VAL A 182 16.99 -1.90 11.78
CA VAL A 182 16.33 -2.84 10.86
C VAL A 182 16.46 -2.36 9.42
N LEU A 183 16.30 -1.06 9.17
CA LEU A 183 16.45 -0.49 7.83
C LEU A 183 17.88 -0.66 7.30
N GLN A 184 18.90 -0.42 8.12
CA GLN A 184 20.30 -0.62 7.73
C GLN A 184 20.59 -2.09 7.41
N LEU A 185 20.15 -3.01 8.28
CA LEU A 185 20.31 -4.45 8.05
C LEU A 185 19.63 -4.89 6.74
N PHE A 186 18.47 -4.30 6.43
CA PHE A 186 17.76 -4.59 5.19
C PHE A 186 18.45 -4.01 3.95
N ASP A 187 18.96 -2.79 4.03
CA ASP A 187 19.76 -2.17 2.98
C ASP A 187 21.00 -3.03 2.63
N ASP A 188 21.72 -3.50 3.65
CA ASP A 188 22.88 -4.38 3.47
C ASP A 188 22.48 -5.70 2.80
N ALA A 189 21.36 -6.30 3.21
CA ALA A 189 20.84 -7.53 2.60
C ALA A 189 20.46 -7.33 1.12
N VAL A 190 19.79 -6.21 0.80
CA VAL A 190 19.42 -5.86 -0.58
C VAL A 190 20.67 -5.66 -1.44
N LYS A 191 21.62 -4.86 -0.97
CA LYS A 191 22.88 -4.59 -1.67
C LYS A 191 23.65 -5.87 -1.96
N LYS A 192 23.77 -6.75 -0.96
CA LYS A 192 24.41 -8.06 -1.11
C LYS A 192 23.75 -8.91 -2.18
N VAL A 193 22.43 -9.06 -2.14
CA VAL A 193 21.69 -9.86 -3.14
C VAL A 193 21.83 -9.29 -4.54
N ILE A 194 21.80 -7.96 -4.69
CA ILE A 194 22.01 -7.30 -5.99
C ILE A 194 23.38 -7.64 -6.56
N LEU A 195 24.45 -7.50 -5.76
CA LEU A 195 25.82 -7.79 -6.21
C LEU A 195 26.00 -9.27 -6.57
N GLU A 196 25.48 -10.18 -5.74
CA GLU A 196 25.56 -11.63 -5.99
C GLU A 196 24.76 -12.06 -7.23
N LEU A 197 23.58 -11.47 -7.44
CA LEU A 197 22.76 -11.75 -8.62
C LEU A 197 23.44 -11.23 -9.89
N ASN A 198 23.95 -10.00 -9.87
CA ASN A 198 24.50 -9.35 -11.05
C ASN A 198 25.85 -9.91 -11.50
N ALA A 199 26.57 -10.65 -10.66
CA ALA A 199 27.83 -11.29 -11.04
C ALA A 199 27.71 -12.22 -12.26
N GLY A 200 26.51 -12.76 -12.51
CA GLY A 200 26.23 -13.63 -13.66
C GLY A 200 25.31 -13.03 -14.73
N LEU A 201 24.93 -11.75 -14.62
CA LEU A 201 23.96 -11.14 -15.53
C LEU A 201 24.62 -10.20 -16.54
N PRO A 202 24.19 -10.22 -17.83
CA PRO A 202 24.68 -9.27 -18.81
C PRO A 202 24.21 -7.84 -18.48
N GLN A 203 25.03 -6.86 -18.82
CA GLN A 203 24.65 -5.44 -18.76
C GLN A 203 23.38 -5.19 -19.58
N GLY A 204 22.52 -4.30 -19.10
CA GLY A 204 21.19 -4.03 -19.64
C GLY A 204 20.11 -4.96 -19.09
N LYS A 205 20.46 -6.02 -18.36
CA LYS A 205 19.51 -6.96 -17.73
C LYS A 205 19.60 -7.03 -16.21
N ARG A 206 20.51 -6.26 -15.63
CA ARG A 206 20.83 -6.29 -14.20
C ARG A 206 19.70 -5.71 -13.36
N VAL A 207 19.54 -6.22 -12.14
CA VAL A 207 18.77 -5.55 -11.08
C VAL A 207 19.72 -4.56 -10.43
N VAL A 208 19.40 -3.27 -10.48
CA VAL A 208 20.32 -2.19 -10.07
C VAL A 208 19.86 -1.45 -8.82
N GLY A 209 18.73 -1.86 -8.25
CA GLY A 209 18.25 -1.32 -6.99
C GLY A 209 16.95 -1.98 -6.55
N ALA A 210 16.50 -1.60 -5.36
CA ALA A 210 15.16 -1.89 -4.88
C ALA A 210 14.54 -0.59 -4.35
N VAL A 211 13.27 -0.39 -4.69
CA VAL A 211 12.42 0.64 -4.09
C VAL A 211 11.76 0.02 -2.86
N LEU A 212 12.16 0.47 -1.68
CA LEU A 212 11.47 0.18 -0.42
C LEU A 212 10.28 1.13 -0.25
N LEU A 213 9.13 0.57 0.06
CA LEU A 213 7.84 1.24 0.19
C LEU A 213 7.30 1.11 1.62
N GLY A 214 6.10 1.62 1.83
CA GLY A 214 5.33 1.31 3.04
C GLY A 214 5.82 2.03 4.29
N SER A 215 5.65 1.40 5.44
CA SER A 215 5.86 2.04 6.74
C SER A 215 7.33 2.35 7.03
N PHE A 216 8.26 1.49 6.60
CA PHE A 216 9.70 1.74 6.74
C PHE A 216 10.17 2.95 5.94
N ALA A 217 9.78 3.05 4.67
CA ALA A 217 10.13 4.20 3.83
C ALA A 217 9.54 5.53 4.35
N ASN A 218 8.42 5.46 5.08
CA ASN A 218 7.70 6.62 5.58
C ASN A 218 8.05 7.01 7.03
N GLY A 219 9.01 6.34 7.69
CA GLY A 219 9.31 6.63 9.11
C GLY A 219 8.20 6.18 10.08
N ALA A 220 7.28 5.33 9.62
CA ALA A 220 6.07 4.95 10.35
C ALA A 220 6.03 3.46 10.68
N ALA A 221 7.16 2.75 10.59
CA ALA A 221 7.23 1.33 10.89
C ALA A 221 6.99 1.10 12.38
N GLY A 222 6.29 0.02 12.68
CA GLY A 222 6.13 -0.52 14.02
C GLY A 222 6.54 -1.98 14.08
N PRO A 223 6.50 -2.59 15.29
CA PRO A 223 6.75 -4.01 15.45
C PRO A 223 5.89 -4.83 14.48
N GLY A 224 6.50 -5.78 13.77
CA GLY A 224 5.78 -6.62 12.81
C GLY A 224 5.42 -5.98 11.46
N SER A 225 5.90 -4.77 11.17
CA SER A 225 5.69 -4.16 9.85
C SER A 225 6.40 -4.93 8.74
N ASP A 226 5.74 -5.13 7.60
CA ASP A 226 6.35 -5.74 6.41
C ASP A 226 7.39 -4.81 5.76
N LEU A 227 8.37 -5.43 5.09
CA LEU A 227 9.34 -4.78 4.22
C LEU A 227 8.87 -4.93 2.76
N ASP A 228 8.12 -3.93 2.29
CA ASP A 228 7.53 -3.88 0.96
C ASP A 228 8.55 -3.40 -0.09
N VAL A 229 8.98 -4.28 -1.00
CA VAL A 229 10.02 -3.97 -1.99
C VAL A 229 9.60 -4.19 -3.44
N GLN A 230 10.12 -3.33 -4.31
CA GLN A 230 9.99 -3.44 -5.75
C GLN A 230 11.34 -3.30 -6.44
N ALA A 231 11.71 -4.24 -7.30
CA ALA A 231 13.01 -4.20 -7.99
C ALA A 231 13.10 -3.04 -9.01
N LEU A 232 14.32 -2.49 -9.15
CA LEU A 232 14.73 -1.61 -10.24
C LEU A 232 15.66 -2.38 -11.17
N SER A 233 15.38 -2.39 -12.47
CA SER A 233 16.25 -3.01 -13.47
C SER A 233 16.61 -2.06 -14.60
N GLU A 234 17.74 -2.32 -15.26
CA GLU A 234 18.24 -1.48 -16.36
C GLU A 234 17.25 -1.44 -17.55
N ASP A 235 16.62 -2.58 -17.87
CA ASP A 235 15.63 -2.68 -18.95
C ASP A 235 14.17 -2.50 -18.50
N GLY A 236 13.90 -2.42 -17.18
CA GLY A 236 12.54 -2.47 -16.64
C GLY A 236 11.83 -3.82 -16.86
N GLY A 237 12.59 -4.87 -17.21
CA GLY A 237 12.09 -6.22 -17.42
C GLY A 237 11.89 -6.97 -16.11
N THR A 238 10.96 -7.92 -16.09
CA THR A 238 10.61 -8.72 -14.90
C THR A 238 11.40 -10.03 -14.80
N ALA A 239 12.26 -10.34 -15.78
CA ALA A 239 12.91 -11.64 -15.93
C ALA A 239 13.62 -12.10 -14.65
N TYR A 240 14.31 -11.19 -13.96
CA TYR A 240 15.07 -11.50 -12.76
C TYR A 240 14.40 -11.04 -11.46
N ASN A 241 13.19 -10.48 -11.52
CA ASN A 241 12.49 -9.99 -10.32
C ASN A 241 12.15 -11.13 -9.35
N ALA A 242 11.60 -12.23 -9.86
CA ALA A 242 11.27 -13.39 -9.03
C ALA A 242 12.50 -14.00 -8.36
N GLU A 243 13.62 -14.08 -9.10
CA GLU A 243 14.89 -14.58 -8.57
C GLU A 243 15.47 -13.64 -7.51
N PHE A 244 15.50 -12.33 -7.78
CA PHE A 244 15.90 -11.31 -6.81
C PHE A 244 15.09 -11.41 -5.51
N LEU A 245 13.76 -11.43 -5.61
CA LEU A 245 12.87 -11.53 -4.46
C LEU A 245 13.04 -12.85 -3.69
N SER A 246 13.24 -13.96 -4.41
CA SER A 246 13.50 -15.27 -3.79
C SER A 246 14.80 -15.28 -2.99
N ARG A 247 15.90 -14.78 -3.59
CA ARG A 247 17.20 -14.67 -2.93
C ARG A 247 17.15 -13.72 -1.73
N LEU A 248 16.48 -12.57 -1.86
CA LEU A 248 16.29 -11.62 -0.77
C LEU A 248 15.49 -12.21 0.39
N LYS A 249 14.35 -12.85 0.12
CA LYS A 249 13.57 -13.53 1.16
C LYS A 249 14.37 -14.62 1.86
N LYS A 250 15.16 -15.40 1.11
CA LYS A 250 16.02 -16.45 1.67
C LYS A 250 17.10 -15.87 2.58
N LEU A 251 17.82 -14.85 2.12
CA LEU A 251 18.86 -14.18 2.93
C LEU A 251 18.26 -13.51 4.17
N TRP A 252 17.12 -12.84 4.01
CA TRP A 252 16.45 -12.17 5.12
C TRP A 252 15.98 -13.17 6.19
N LYS A 253 15.46 -14.33 5.78
CA LYS A 253 15.07 -15.40 6.71
C LYS A 253 16.25 -15.92 7.53
N THR A 254 17.46 -15.94 6.98
CA THR A 254 18.64 -16.51 7.67
C THR A 254 19.45 -15.49 8.45
N SER A 255 19.50 -14.23 7.98
CA SER A 255 20.45 -13.22 8.47
C SER A 255 19.79 -11.88 8.80
N GLY A 256 18.48 -11.75 8.55
CA GLY A 256 17.70 -10.55 8.80
C GLY A 256 16.90 -10.61 10.11
N ASP A 257 15.95 -9.69 10.26
CA ASP A 257 14.99 -9.71 11.36
C ASP A 257 13.68 -10.42 10.91
N PRO A 258 13.43 -11.67 11.33
CA PRO A 258 12.28 -12.45 10.87
C PRO A 258 10.94 -11.90 11.37
N THR A 259 10.95 -10.97 12.33
CA THR A 259 9.72 -10.30 12.77
C THR A 259 9.18 -9.34 11.71
N HIS A 260 9.98 -9.00 10.70
CA HIS A 260 9.62 -8.14 9.58
C HIS A 260 9.65 -8.93 8.26
N PRO A 261 8.52 -9.50 7.80
CA PRO A 261 8.52 -10.29 6.58
C PRO A 261 8.76 -9.40 5.34
N VAL A 262 9.46 -9.96 4.35
CA VAL A 262 9.71 -9.27 3.08
C VAL A 262 8.57 -9.57 2.10
N SER A 263 7.92 -8.51 1.62
CA SER A 263 6.84 -8.56 0.65
C SER A 263 7.33 -7.92 -0.66
N GLY A 264 7.18 -8.63 -1.78
CA GLY A 264 7.73 -8.20 -3.06
C GLY A 264 6.64 -7.94 -4.09
N PHE A 265 6.75 -6.85 -4.85
CA PHE A 265 5.86 -6.59 -5.98
C PHE A 265 6.30 -7.38 -7.22
N GLU A 266 5.32 -7.87 -8.00
CA GLU A 266 5.58 -8.74 -9.16
C GLU A 266 6.27 -8.03 -10.34
N TYR A 267 6.19 -6.70 -10.42
CA TYR A 267 6.78 -5.90 -11.49
C TYR A 267 8.09 -5.27 -11.06
N ALA A 268 9.13 -5.39 -11.88
CA ALA A 268 10.30 -4.51 -11.81
C ALA A 268 9.98 -3.18 -12.50
N LEU A 269 10.59 -2.10 -12.02
CA LEU A 269 10.49 -0.78 -12.64
C LEU A 269 11.78 -0.42 -13.38
N PRO A 270 11.68 0.27 -14.51
CA PRO A 270 12.85 0.79 -15.18
C PRO A 270 13.46 1.95 -14.38
N LEU A 271 14.73 2.29 -14.67
CA LEU A 271 15.37 3.52 -14.20
C LEU A 271 14.66 4.76 -14.80
N SER A 272 13.60 5.23 -14.15
CA SER A 272 12.86 6.44 -14.50
C SER A 272 12.22 7.07 -13.26
N GLN A 273 12.88 8.07 -12.70
CA GLN A 273 12.37 8.82 -11.55
C GLN A 273 10.95 9.40 -11.79
N PRO A 274 10.62 9.99 -12.97
CA PRO A 274 9.25 10.44 -13.23
C PRO A 274 8.21 9.32 -13.18
N LEU A 275 8.55 8.13 -13.68
CA LEU A 275 7.67 6.97 -13.59
C LEU A 275 7.52 6.50 -12.14
N LEU A 276 8.62 6.43 -11.39
CA LEU A 276 8.60 6.08 -9.96
C LEU A 276 7.70 7.03 -9.18
N GLN A 277 7.85 8.34 -9.34
CA GLN A 277 6.99 9.34 -8.68
C GLN A 277 5.51 9.25 -9.11
N LYS A 278 5.26 8.84 -10.36
CA LYS A 278 3.90 8.66 -10.87
C LYS A 278 3.22 7.42 -10.28
N ILE A 279 3.97 6.34 -10.10
CA ILE A 279 3.50 5.07 -9.52
C ILE A 279 3.41 5.16 -8.00
N HIS A 280 4.48 5.66 -7.37
CA HIS A 280 4.67 5.80 -5.94
C HIS A 280 4.57 7.27 -5.55
N ARG A 281 3.34 7.69 -5.23
CA ARG A 281 3.07 9.06 -4.77
C ARG A 281 3.43 9.30 -3.29
N GLU A 282 3.80 8.24 -2.59
CA GLU A 282 4.29 8.28 -1.21
C GLU A 282 5.82 8.26 -1.16
N ALA A 283 6.41 8.29 0.05
CA ALA A 283 7.84 8.16 0.16
C ALA A 283 8.23 6.76 -0.24
N TYR A 284 9.38 6.70 -0.87
CA TYR A 284 10.09 5.48 -1.08
C TYR A 284 11.57 5.73 -0.84
N LEU A 285 12.28 4.67 -0.47
CA LEU A 285 13.73 4.68 -0.36
C LEU A 285 14.30 3.83 -1.49
N VAL A 286 15.38 4.31 -2.11
CA VAL A 286 16.12 3.52 -3.10
C VAL A 286 17.30 2.88 -2.41
N LEU A 287 17.29 1.56 -2.36
CA LEU A 287 18.35 0.73 -1.80
C LEU A 287 19.15 0.16 -2.97
N SER A 288 20.43 0.51 -3.06
CA SER A 288 21.28 0.09 -4.18
C SER A 288 22.75 0.11 -3.79
N PRO A 289 23.57 -0.83 -4.30
CA PRO A 289 25.02 -0.75 -4.18
C PRO A 289 25.63 0.30 -5.14
N TYR A 290 24.86 0.88 -6.04
CA TYR A 290 25.30 1.86 -7.05
C TYR A 290 24.88 3.29 -6.62
N PRO A 291 25.82 4.15 -6.17
CA PRO A 291 25.50 5.50 -5.68
C PRO A 291 24.76 6.37 -6.69
N GLU A 292 25.06 6.24 -7.98
CA GLU A 292 24.41 6.96 -9.08
C GLU A 292 22.94 6.58 -9.24
N VAL A 293 22.56 5.34 -8.94
CA VAL A 293 21.16 4.90 -8.94
C VAL A 293 20.42 5.51 -7.77
N VAL A 294 21.03 5.52 -6.57
CA VAL A 294 20.46 6.16 -5.38
C VAL A 294 20.24 7.65 -5.64
N ALA A 295 21.25 8.35 -6.16
CA ALA A 295 21.18 9.78 -6.44
C ALA A 295 20.11 10.12 -7.50
N ALA A 296 20.04 9.34 -8.58
CA ALA A 296 19.12 9.63 -9.68
C ALA A 296 17.66 9.26 -9.38
N MET A 297 17.44 8.17 -8.62
CA MET A 297 16.11 7.60 -8.42
C MET A 297 15.45 8.01 -7.11
N SER A 298 16.20 8.46 -6.11
CA SER A 298 15.61 8.91 -4.83
C SER A 298 14.71 10.13 -5.02
N THR A 299 13.76 10.30 -4.12
CA THR A 299 12.89 11.49 -4.09
C THR A 299 13.30 12.41 -2.94
N ALA A 300 13.46 13.70 -3.22
CA ALA A 300 13.70 14.68 -2.16
C ALA A 300 12.45 14.81 -1.27
N PRO A 301 12.59 15.04 0.06
CA PRO A 301 11.45 15.22 0.96
C PRO A 301 10.44 16.29 0.49
N GLU A 302 10.92 17.34 -0.19
CA GLU A 302 10.13 18.45 -0.71
C GLU A 302 9.21 18.06 -1.88
N ASP A 303 9.65 17.13 -2.73
CA ASP A 303 8.85 16.63 -3.86
C ASP A 303 7.62 15.85 -3.37
N LEU A 304 7.72 15.26 -2.17
CA LEU A 304 6.66 14.48 -1.54
C LEU A 304 5.54 15.36 -0.97
N ALA A 305 5.85 16.61 -0.60
CA ALA A 305 4.86 17.56 -0.11
C ALA A 305 3.86 17.98 -1.22
N ARG A 306 4.28 17.92 -2.49
CA ARG A 306 3.46 18.30 -3.65
C ARG A 306 2.41 17.26 -4.05
N HIS A 307 2.48 16.04 -3.49
CA HIS A 307 1.59 14.93 -3.86
C HIS A 307 0.33 14.81 -2.99
N GLY A 308 0.18 15.66 -1.97
CA GLY A 308 -1.05 15.84 -1.20
C GLY A 308 -2.16 16.47 -2.05
N THR A 309 -2.75 15.70 -2.97
CA THR A 309 -3.79 16.27 -3.85
C THR A 309 -5.04 16.63 -3.04
N ALA A 310 -5.36 17.93 -2.98
CA ALA A 310 -6.74 18.35 -2.81
C ALA A 310 -7.53 17.72 -3.96
N ARG A 311 -8.53 16.87 -3.64
CA ARG A 311 -9.45 16.20 -4.59
C ARG A 311 -9.09 16.41 -6.06
N THR A 312 -8.35 15.49 -6.66
CA THR A 312 -8.04 15.54 -8.10
C THR A 312 -9.31 15.86 -8.90
N LYS A 313 -9.23 16.87 -9.78
CA LYS A 313 -10.31 17.26 -10.70
C LYS A 313 -10.81 15.99 -11.42
N GLY A 314 -12.09 15.68 -11.26
CA GLY A 314 -12.72 14.42 -11.70
C GLY A 314 -13.25 13.50 -10.58
N GLY A 315 -12.93 13.81 -9.31
CA GLY A 315 -13.18 12.91 -8.17
C GLY A 315 -14.61 12.38 -7.99
N LEU A 316 -15.66 13.18 -8.20
CA LEU A 316 -17.04 12.71 -8.01
C LEU A 316 -17.51 11.79 -9.14
N ALA A 317 -17.30 12.18 -10.41
CA ALA A 317 -17.68 11.37 -11.57
C ALA A 317 -16.95 10.02 -11.56
N PHE A 318 -15.66 10.03 -11.23
CA PHE A 318 -14.89 8.80 -11.06
C PHE A 318 -15.44 7.94 -9.92
N VAL A 319 -15.69 8.52 -8.73
CA VAL A 319 -16.24 7.78 -7.58
C VAL A 319 -17.58 7.14 -7.95
N LEU A 320 -18.46 7.86 -8.66
CA LEU A 320 -19.75 7.34 -9.09
C LEU A 320 -19.59 6.20 -10.10
N PHE A 321 -18.84 6.42 -11.17
CA PHE A 321 -18.59 5.42 -12.21
C PHE A 321 -17.96 4.15 -11.63
N TYR A 322 -16.89 4.31 -10.85
CA TYR A 322 -16.17 3.18 -10.29
C TYR A 322 -16.99 2.44 -9.23
N SER A 323 -17.79 3.16 -8.41
CA SER A 323 -18.74 2.52 -7.50
C SER A 323 -19.77 1.68 -8.26
N ALA A 324 -20.28 2.17 -9.39
CA ALA A 324 -21.23 1.42 -10.22
C ALA A 324 -20.60 0.15 -10.81
N VAL A 325 -19.35 0.23 -11.29
CA VAL A 325 -18.60 -0.94 -11.77
C VAL A 325 -18.44 -1.98 -10.66
N LEU A 326 -17.93 -1.59 -9.48
CA LEU A 326 -17.75 -2.52 -8.35
C LEU A 326 -19.07 -3.14 -7.89
N PHE A 327 -20.15 -2.34 -7.89
CA PHE A 327 -21.49 -2.83 -7.56
C PHE A 327 -21.97 -3.88 -8.57
N GLY A 328 -21.80 -3.62 -9.86
CA GLY A 328 -22.16 -4.55 -10.94
C GLY A 328 -21.41 -5.87 -10.83
N VAL A 329 -20.09 -5.81 -10.60
CA VAL A 329 -19.24 -7.01 -10.42
C VAL A 329 -19.71 -7.84 -9.22
N LEU A 330 -19.92 -7.22 -8.05
CA LEU A 330 -20.37 -7.95 -6.86
C LEU A 330 -21.78 -8.51 -7.01
N SER A 331 -22.68 -7.76 -7.68
CA SER A 331 -24.04 -8.22 -7.91
C SER A 331 -24.08 -9.43 -8.85
N ALA A 332 -23.26 -9.41 -9.91
CA ALA A 332 -23.09 -10.56 -10.81
C ALA A 332 -22.48 -11.77 -10.07
N TYR A 333 -21.47 -11.53 -9.22
CA TYR A 333 -20.83 -12.56 -8.41
C TYR A 333 -21.81 -13.22 -7.41
N GLU A 334 -22.60 -12.44 -6.67
CA GLU A 334 -23.61 -12.98 -5.75
C GLU A 334 -24.72 -13.72 -6.49
N ALA A 335 -25.19 -13.22 -7.63
CA ALA A 335 -26.15 -13.93 -8.47
C ALA A 335 -25.61 -15.30 -8.91
N TRP A 336 -24.36 -15.34 -9.38
CA TRP A 336 -23.67 -16.60 -9.69
C TRP A 336 -23.55 -17.53 -8.49
N ARG A 337 -23.19 -17.00 -7.31
CA ARG A 337 -23.07 -17.79 -6.07
C ARG A 337 -24.40 -18.40 -5.64
N LEU A 338 -25.50 -17.66 -5.76
CA LEU A 338 -26.86 -18.14 -5.49
C LEU A 338 -27.28 -19.23 -6.47
N VAL A 339 -27.07 -19.03 -7.77
CA VAL A 339 -27.32 -20.04 -8.81
C VAL A 339 -26.52 -21.32 -8.50
N LYS A 340 -25.22 -21.19 -8.19
CA LYS A 340 -24.37 -22.31 -7.82
C LYS A 340 -24.92 -23.09 -6.62
N LYS A 341 -25.38 -22.38 -5.59
CA LYS A 341 -25.97 -22.99 -4.39
C LYS A 341 -27.28 -23.73 -4.69
N ILE A 342 -28.09 -23.22 -5.62
CA ILE A 342 -29.38 -23.82 -6.00
C ILE A 342 -29.18 -25.06 -6.88
N PHE A 343 -28.24 -25.01 -7.82
CA PHE A 343 -28.08 -26.04 -8.85
C PHE A 343 -26.94 -27.05 -8.61
N GLY A 344 -26.18 -26.90 -7.52
CA GLY A 344 -25.22 -27.91 -7.06
C GLY A 344 -24.05 -28.21 -8.01
N ARG A 345 -23.76 -27.33 -8.98
CA ARG A 345 -22.59 -27.42 -9.89
C ARG A 345 -21.67 -26.23 -9.70
#